data_AF-A0A9W8PVM1-F1
#
_entry.id   AF-A0A9W8PVM1-F1
#
_cell.length_a   1.000
_cell.length_b   1.000
_cell.length_c   1.000
_cell.angle_alpha   90.00
_cell.angle_beta   90.00
_cell.angle_gamma   90.00
#
_symmetry.space_group_name_H-M   'P 1'
#
loop_
_entity.id
_entity.type
_entity.pdbx_description
1 polymer ?
#
loop_
_entity_poly.entity_id
_entity_poly.type
_entity_poly.pdbx_seq_one_letter_code
_entity_poly.pdbx_strand_id
1 'polypeptide(L)'
;MGIDKPDIRNIIHWDVPSTVEEYCQQVGRAGRDGKQSYCMLYLCREDFWIRENFARGDLPSRQSLRELLKDIFDGGVVNLAKGETFKVSHYQQSTKFDIRMSPLSVIYAALELKFNLIRATTPEYSSYKFEATSSYFPRLKALNTPESKAILQHAKKAKKFHTIDLTQVANTEGLRRNDLVNLLNDLNNNGAIILTVGGVEQKYKVLDKLPKTDSAIDKLTDELYEDLKRREKQALDRLKEVVNFVTSPKCFGVAIAEHFGMDLPNKAKKCGHCTFCYQGQRVALPPASPKKVDRAAVAQVLAATDVRDDARFLARIAFGIKSPRVGKLKLDKTKAFMSMADQDFDAILKEFKKACKEKDD
;
A
#
# COMPACT_ATOMS: atom_id res chain seq x y z
N MET A 1 3.92 1.40 -17.22
CA MET A 1 4.04 1.44 -18.70
C MET A 1 5.37 0.83 -19.11
N GLY A 2 5.37 -0.38 -19.66
CA GLY A 2 6.58 -1.14 -20.03
C GLY A 2 6.93 -1.13 -21.53
N ILE A 3 6.15 -0.45 -22.36
CA ILE A 3 6.38 -0.41 -23.81
C ILE A 3 7.43 0.65 -24.12
N ASP A 4 8.47 0.23 -24.82
CA ASP A 4 9.49 1.11 -25.41
C ASP A 4 9.09 1.41 -26.86
N LYS A 5 8.70 2.65 -27.13
CA LYS A 5 8.32 3.13 -28.45
C LYS A 5 9.11 4.40 -28.75
N PRO A 6 9.95 4.44 -29.80
CA PRO A 6 10.89 5.53 -30.01
C PRO A 6 10.23 6.84 -30.48
N ASP A 7 9.10 6.74 -31.16
CA ASP A 7 8.40 7.81 -31.88
C ASP A 7 7.21 8.40 -31.08
N ILE A 8 7.27 8.40 -29.75
CA ILE A 8 6.24 9.05 -28.91
C ILE A 8 6.34 10.58 -29.10
N ARG A 9 5.26 11.17 -29.65
CA ARG A 9 5.15 12.60 -29.96
C ARG A 9 4.54 13.45 -28.86
N ASN A 10 3.61 12.90 -28.10
CA ASN A 10 2.85 13.65 -27.12
C ASN A 10 2.78 12.89 -25.80
N ILE A 11 3.01 13.61 -24.71
CA ILE A 11 2.77 13.15 -23.35
C ILE A 11 1.90 14.20 -22.67
N ILE A 12 0.75 13.77 -22.14
CA ILE A 12 -0.24 14.66 -21.53
C ILE A 12 -0.46 14.18 -20.10
N HIS A 13 -0.14 15.05 -19.14
CA HIS A 13 -0.43 14.86 -17.74
C HIS A 13 -1.70 15.63 -17.38
N TRP A 14 -2.76 14.89 -17.09
CA TRP A 14 -4.02 15.42 -16.57
C TRP A 14 -3.98 15.63 -15.06
N ASP A 15 -3.13 14.87 -14.36
CA ASP A 15 -2.90 15.00 -12.92
C ASP A 15 -1.44 15.36 -12.66
N VAL A 16 -1.20 16.04 -11.53
CA VAL A 16 0.16 16.31 -11.04
C VAL A 16 0.86 14.98 -10.73
N PRO A 17 2.08 14.73 -11.26
CA PRO A 17 2.90 13.58 -10.87
C PRO A 17 3.19 13.56 -9.37
N SER A 18 3.41 12.37 -8.79
CA SER A 18 3.70 12.24 -7.36
C SER A 18 5.10 12.75 -7.01
N THR A 19 6.05 12.71 -7.94
CA THR A 19 7.41 13.22 -7.75
C THR A 19 8.00 13.79 -9.04
N VAL A 20 9.10 14.55 -8.93
CA VAL A 20 9.83 15.09 -10.10
C VAL A 20 10.46 13.94 -10.89
N GLU A 21 10.91 12.87 -10.23
CA GLU A 21 11.46 11.68 -10.89
C GLU A 21 10.41 10.95 -11.72
N GLU A 22 9.19 10.82 -11.20
CA GLU A 22 8.08 10.24 -11.95
C GLU A 22 7.78 11.08 -13.19
N TYR A 23 7.68 12.41 -13.05
CA TYR A 23 7.51 13.31 -14.19
C TYR A 23 8.60 13.11 -15.23
N CYS A 24 9.88 13.10 -14.81
CA CYS A 24 11.03 12.94 -15.68
C CYS A 24 11.04 11.59 -16.41
N GLN A 25 10.75 10.50 -15.69
CA GLN A 25 10.65 9.16 -16.27
C GLN A 25 9.54 9.09 -17.32
N GLN A 26 8.43 9.78 -17.09
CA GLN A 26 7.31 9.84 -18.02
C GLN A 26 7.70 10.64 -19.27
N VAL A 27 8.13 11.90 -19.12
CA VAL A 27 8.48 12.75 -20.27
C VAL A 27 9.68 12.24 -21.08
N GLY A 28 10.63 11.54 -20.44
CA GLY A 28 11.79 10.91 -21.09
C GLY A 28 11.46 9.74 -22.04
N ARG A 29 10.18 9.42 -22.23
CA ARG A 29 9.72 8.48 -23.25
C ARG A 29 9.50 9.14 -24.62
N ALA A 30 9.25 10.45 -24.63
CA ALA A 30 9.01 11.19 -25.87
C ALA A 30 10.31 11.44 -26.63
N GLY A 31 10.26 11.43 -27.96
CA GLY A 31 11.36 11.98 -28.78
C GLY A 31 12.63 11.15 -28.82
N ARG A 32 12.58 9.83 -28.55
CA ARG A 32 13.79 8.98 -28.57
C ARG A 32 14.37 8.78 -29.97
N ASP A 33 13.56 8.98 -31.01
CA ASP A 33 13.98 9.07 -32.41
C ASP A 33 14.63 10.42 -32.77
N GLY A 34 14.82 11.32 -31.79
CA GLY A 34 15.42 12.65 -31.97
C GLY A 34 14.49 13.69 -32.60
N LYS A 35 13.24 13.32 -32.93
CA LYS A 35 12.26 14.26 -33.49
C LYS A 35 11.52 15.02 -32.39
N GLN A 36 11.05 16.21 -32.72
CA GLN A 36 10.30 17.06 -31.81
C GLN A 36 9.08 16.33 -31.22
N SER A 37 8.89 16.52 -29.91
CA SER A 37 7.77 16.01 -29.14
C SER A 37 7.31 17.05 -28.13
N TYR A 38 6.07 16.94 -27.68
CA TYR A 38 5.43 17.88 -26.77
C TYR A 38 5.00 17.17 -25.48
N CYS A 39 5.37 17.76 -24.35
CA CYS A 39 4.94 17.31 -23.03
C CYS A 39 4.11 18.42 -22.40
N MET A 40 2.86 18.12 -22.06
CA MET A 40 1.90 19.08 -21.51
C MET A 40 1.45 18.61 -20.13
N LEU A 41 1.58 19.48 -19.13
CA LEU A 41 1.04 19.26 -17.79
C LEU A 41 -0.05 20.27 -17.53
N TYR A 42 -1.28 19.78 -17.35
CA TYR A 42 -2.39 20.59 -16.88
C TYR A 42 -2.30 20.69 -15.36
N LEU A 43 -2.08 21.90 -14.87
CA LEU A 43 -1.93 22.16 -13.45
C LEU A 43 -3.24 22.72 -12.90
N CYS A 44 -3.93 21.91 -12.09
CA CYS A 44 -5.17 22.26 -11.42
C CYS A 44 -4.94 22.13 -9.90
N ARG A 45 -5.23 23.20 -9.16
CA ARG A 45 -4.99 23.20 -7.70
C ARG A 45 -5.95 22.23 -7.00
N GLU A 46 -7.15 22.12 -7.53
CA GLU A 46 -8.23 21.28 -7.04
C GLU A 46 -7.90 19.79 -7.16
N ASP A 47 -6.82 19.40 -7.84
CA ASP A 47 -6.37 18.00 -7.92
C ASP A 47 -5.37 17.65 -6.80
N PHE A 48 -4.85 18.64 -6.07
CA PHE A 48 -3.75 18.40 -5.12
C PHE A 48 -4.20 17.57 -3.93
N TRP A 49 -5.45 17.73 -3.49
CA TRP A 49 -6.00 16.93 -2.40
C TRP A 49 -6.05 15.44 -2.75
N ILE A 50 -6.18 15.07 -4.03
CA ILE A 50 -6.15 13.67 -4.47
C ILE A 50 -4.78 13.06 -4.15
N ARG A 51 -3.69 13.81 -4.41
CA ARG A 51 -2.33 13.37 -4.09
C ARG A 51 -2.07 13.37 -2.59
N GLU A 52 -2.57 14.37 -1.87
CA GLU A 52 -2.53 14.39 -0.41
C GLU A 52 -3.27 13.19 0.21
N ASN A 53 -4.42 12.79 -0.35
CA ASN A 53 -5.22 11.67 0.11
C ASN A 53 -4.41 10.36 0.14
N PHE A 54 -3.61 10.13 -0.91
CA PHE A 54 -2.70 8.98 -0.95
C PHE A 54 -1.63 9.06 0.15
N ALA A 55 -0.97 10.22 0.29
CA ALA A 55 0.08 10.42 1.31
C ALA A 55 -0.44 10.24 2.74
N ARG A 56 -1.60 10.85 3.05
CA ARG A 56 -2.24 10.80 4.38
C ARG A 56 -2.82 9.42 4.72
N GLY A 57 -3.15 8.62 3.71
CA GLY A 57 -3.74 7.31 3.91
C GLY A 57 -2.77 6.23 4.39
N ASP A 58 -1.46 6.47 4.28
CA ASP A 58 -0.42 5.50 4.64
C ASP A 58 0.03 5.60 6.12
N LEU A 59 -0.32 6.66 6.84
CA LEU A 59 -0.08 6.78 8.28
C LEU A 59 -1.29 6.23 9.07
N PRO A 60 -1.21 5.01 9.66
CA PRO A 60 -2.23 4.47 10.57
C PRO A 60 -2.29 5.25 11.88
N SER A 61 -3.30 5.02 12.72
CA SER A 61 -3.28 5.59 14.08
C SER A 61 -2.22 4.90 14.95
N ARG A 62 -1.64 5.64 15.90
CA ARG A 62 -0.66 5.08 16.84
C ARG A 62 -1.26 3.88 17.59
N GLN A 63 -2.51 3.98 18.00
CA GLN A 63 -3.21 2.90 18.70
C GLN A 63 -3.36 1.66 17.81
N SER A 64 -3.73 1.82 16.53
CA SER A 64 -3.80 0.71 15.58
C SER A 64 -2.45 0.02 15.39
N LEU A 65 -1.36 0.79 15.30
CA LEU A 65 -0.01 0.26 15.21
C LEU A 65 0.37 -0.51 16.50
N ARG A 66 0.06 0.04 17.68
CA ARG A 66 0.31 -0.62 18.96
C ARG A 66 -0.40 -1.97 19.06
N GLU A 67 -1.69 -2.01 18.71
CA GLU A 67 -2.47 -3.25 18.76
C GLU A 67 -2.00 -4.27 17.72
N LEU A 68 -1.54 -3.81 16.54
CA LEU A 68 -0.85 -4.68 15.58
C LEU A 68 0.41 -5.28 16.22
N LEU A 69 1.27 -4.48 16.86
CA LEU A 69 2.49 -5.01 17.48
C LEU A 69 2.19 -5.98 18.62
N LYS A 70 1.12 -5.75 19.39
CA LYS A 70 0.64 -6.73 20.40
C LYS A 70 0.15 -8.03 19.79
N ASP A 71 -0.48 -7.97 18.62
CA ASP A 71 -0.93 -9.15 17.87
C ASP A 71 0.25 -9.92 17.25
N ILE A 72 1.26 -9.21 16.74
CA ILE A 72 2.49 -9.82 16.22
C ILE A 72 3.28 -10.48 17.34
N PHE A 73 3.42 -9.80 18.47
CA PHE A 73 4.18 -10.25 19.64
C PHE A 73 3.24 -10.78 20.73
N ASP A 74 2.29 -11.62 20.33
CA ASP A 74 1.43 -12.29 21.30
C ASP A 74 2.21 -13.27 22.19
N GLY A 75 1.54 -13.80 23.22
CA GLY A 75 2.15 -14.72 24.18
C GLY A 75 2.74 -16.00 23.55
N GLY A 76 2.25 -16.43 22.39
CA GLY A 76 2.82 -17.56 21.66
C GLY A 76 4.13 -17.18 20.97
N VAL A 77 4.12 -16.07 20.23
CA VAL A 77 5.25 -15.62 19.42
C VAL A 77 6.43 -15.15 20.27
N VAL A 78 6.19 -14.42 21.37
CA VAL A 78 7.28 -13.91 22.24
C VAL A 78 8.08 -15.00 22.95
N ASN A 79 7.54 -16.22 23.01
CA ASN A 79 8.19 -17.36 23.64
C ASN A 79 8.96 -18.23 22.64
N LEU A 80 8.91 -17.91 21.34
CA LEU A 80 9.71 -18.57 20.34
C LEU A 80 11.20 -18.27 20.52
N ALA A 81 12.02 -19.31 20.36
CA ALA A 81 13.46 -19.23 20.35
C ALA A 81 13.97 -18.60 19.04
N LYS A 82 15.19 -18.06 19.10
CA LYS A 82 15.88 -17.54 17.92
C LYS A 82 15.98 -18.64 16.87
N GLY A 83 15.48 -18.33 15.67
CA GLY A 83 15.48 -19.22 14.53
C GLY A 83 14.19 -19.99 14.30
N GLU A 84 13.28 -20.01 15.26
CA GLU A 84 11.91 -20.52 15.06
C GLU A 84 11.09 -19.57 14.18
N THR A 85 9.97 -20.06 13.66
CA THR A 85 9.13 -19.32 12.73
C THR A 85 7.70 -19.23 13.18
N PHE A 86 7.05 -18.11 12.91
CA PHE A 86 5.62 -17.91 13.08
C PHE A 86 5.00 -17.44 11.76
N LYS A 87 3.66 -17.51 11.69
CA LYS A 87 2.88 -17.16 10.50
C LYS A 87 1.81 -16.15 10.83
N VAL A 88 1.57 -15.23 9.90
CA VAL A 88 0.57 -14.16 10.05
C VAL A 88 -0.10 -13.90 8.71
N SER A 89 -1.41 -13.66 8.75
CA SER A 89 -2.15 -13.19 7.58
C SER A 89 -2.20 -11.66 7.58
N HIS A 90 -1.40 -11.03 6.72
CA HIS A 90 -1.42 -9.58 6.55
C HIS A 90 -2.80 -9.03 6.16
N TYR A 91 -3.59 -9.78 5.39
CA TYR A 91 -4.94 -9.36 5.01
C TYR A 91 -5.88 -9.23 6.23
N GLN A 92 -5.85 -10.24 7.11
CA GLN A 92 -6.59 -10.23 8.37
C GLN A 92 -6.12 -9.09 9.28
N GLN A 93 -4.80 -8.93 9.46
CA GLN A 93 -4.24 -7.85 10.27
C GLN A 93 -4.58 -6.46 9.71
N SER A 94 -4.50 -6.28 8.39
CA SER A 94 -4.90 -5.05 7.71
C SER A 94 -6.33 -4.66 8.05
N THR A 95 -7.24 -5.62 8.00
CA THR A 95 -8.66 -5.40 8.31
C THR A 95 -8.92 -5.23 9.81
N LYS A 96 -8.22 -5.99 10.66
CA LYS A 96 -8.38 -5.99 12.12
C LYS A 96 -7.90 -4.68 12.74
N PHE A 97 -6.79 -4.14 12.25
CA PHE A 97 -6.13 -2.96 12.81
C PHE A 97 -6.30 -1.70 11.97
N ASP A 98 -7.12 -1.71 10.92
CA ASP A 98 -7.33 -0.54 10.04
C ASP A 98 -6.04 0.03 9.41
N ILE A 99 -5.14 -0.86 8.99
CA ILE A 99 -3.86 -0.51 8.36
C ILE A 99 -3.91 -0.97 6.91
N ARG A 100 -3.65 -0.09 5.93
CA ARG A 100 -3.58 -0.50 4.51
C ARG A 100 -2.44 -1.50 4.28
N MET A 101 -2.55 -2.34 3.25
CA MET A 101 -1.54 -3.36 2.95
C MET A 101 -0.12 -2.80 2.70
N SER A 102 -0.03 -1.62 2.06
CA SER A 102 1.25 -0.94 1.81
C SER A 102 1.97 -0.57 3.12
N PRO A 103 1.40 0.26 4.01
CA PRO A 103 2.05 0.58 5.29
C PRO A 103 2.23 -0.64 6.20
N LEU A 104 1.33 -1.63 6.16
CA LEU A 104 1.54 -2.89 6.90
C LEU A 104 2.82 -3.58 6.45
N SER A 105 3.07 -3.67 5.15
CA SER A 105 4.30 -4.25 4.61
C SER A 105 5.55 -3.45 5.00
N VAL A 106 5.44 -2.12 5.05
CA VAL A 106 6.51 -1.23 5.54
C VAL A 106 6.80 -1.47 7.02
N ILE A 107 5.78 -1.68 7.85
CA ILE A 107 5.95 -1.97 9.29
C ILE A 107 6.74 -3.28 9.46
N TYR A 108 6.34 -4.36 8.79
CA TYR A 108 7.08 -5.63 8.85
C TYR A 108 8.51 -5.51 8.32
N ALA A 109 8.72 -4.78 7.22
CA ALA A 109 10.05 -4.52 6.70
C ALA A 109 10.91 -3.73 7.70
N ALA A 110 10.34 -2.80 8.46
CA ALA A 110 11.06 -2.07 9.50
C ALA A 110 11.41 -2.98 10.69
N LEU A 111 10.50 -3.85 11.13
CA LEU A 111 10.76 -4.87 12.16
C LEU A 111 11.94 -5.77 11.79
N GLU A 112 12.12 -6.06 10.50
CA GLU A 112 13.26 -6.80 9.97
C GLU A 112 14.52 -5.95 9.82
N LEU A 113 14.47 -4.89 9.02
CA LEU A 113 15.67 -4.19 8.56
C LEU A 113 16.22 -3.19 9.59
N LYS A 114 15.34 -2.54 10.35
CA LYS A 114 15.74 -1.53 11.35
C LYS A 114 15.90 -2.14 12.72
N PHE A 115 14.93 -2.95 13.15
CA PHE A 115 14.90 -3.50 14.51
C PHE A 115 15.52 -4.90 14.61
N ASN A 116 15.77 -5.58 13.49
CA ASN A 116 16.40 -6.90 13.46
C ASN A 116 15.68 -7.93 14.36
N LEU A 117 14.35 -7.83 14.48
CA LEU A 117 13.54 -8.70 15.33
C LEU A 117 13.10 -9.98 14.60
N ILE A 118 12.77 -9.84 13.33
CA ILE A 118 12.20 -10.90 12.49
C ILE A 118 12.80 -10.88 11.08
N ARG A 119 12.64 -11.97 10.33
CA ARG A 119 13.04 -12.06 8.92
C ARG A 119 11.95 -12.69 8.09
N ALA A 120 11.55 -12.04 7.00
CA ALA A 120 10.63 -12.63 6.05
C ALA A 120 11.24 -13.89 5.42
N THR A 121 10.42 -14.94 5.33
CA THR A 121 10.74 -16.21 4.65
C THR A 121 9.66 -16.52 3.63
N THR A 122 9.80 -17.62 2.89
CA THR A 122 8.83 -18.02 1.85
C THR A 122 7.41 -18.09 2.43
N PRO A 123 6.46 -17.31 1.89
CA PRO A 123 5.06 -17.34 2.34
C PRO A 123 4.44 -18.72 2.10
N GLU A 124 3.43 -19.05 2.90
CA GLU A 124 2.65 -20.27 2.76
C GLU A 124 1.19 -19.92 2.41
N TYR A 125 0.49 -20.80 1.69
CA TYR A 125 -0.95 -20.67 1.47
C TYR A 125 -1.71 -21.56 2.44
N SER A 126 -2.78 -21.04 3.05
CA SER A 126 -3.65 -21.80 3.94
C SER A 126 -4.80 -22.51 3.21
N SER A 127 -5.15 -22.08 1.99
CA SER A 127 -6.26 -22.66 1.24
C SER A 127 -5.85 -23.07 -0.18
N TYR A 128 -6.21 -24.30 -0.55
CA TYR A 128 -6.04 -24.85 -1.89
C TYR A 128 -7.40 -25.24 -2.44
N LYS A 129 -7.77 -24.64 -3.57
CA LYS A 129 -9.00 -24.91 -4.30
C LYS A 129 -8.65 -25.27 -5.73
N PHE A 130 -9.28 -26.28 -6.31
CA PHE A 130 -9.04 -26.63 -7.70
C PHE A 130 -10.28 -27.09 -8.44
N GLU A 131 -10.29 -26.87 -9.76
CA GLU A 131 -11.24 -27.51 -10.66
C GLU A 131 -10.61 -28.79 -11.20
N ALA A 132 -11.34 -29.92 -11.11
CA ALA A 132 -10.87 -31.20 -11.64
C ALA A 132 -11.22 -31.32 -13.13
N THR A 133 -10.25 -31.69 -13.96
CA THR A 133 -10.52 -32.05 -15.35
C THR A 133 -10.85 -33.56 -15.45
N SER A 134 -11.15 -34.05 -16.64
CA SER A 134 -11.41 -35.47 -16.89
C SER A 134 -10.21 -36.37 -16.53
N SER A 135 -8.98 -35.83 -16.52
CA SER A 135 -7.77 -36.59 -16.21
C SER A 135 -7.41 -36.62 -14.71
N TYR A 136 -8.11 -35.87 -13.85
CA TYR A 136 -7.86 -35.85 -12.40
C TYR A 136 -7.94 -37.25 -11.76
N PHE A 137 -9.13 -37.86 -11.73
CA PHE A 137 -9.33 -39.14 -11.05
C PHE A 137 -8.48 -40.29 -11.64
N PRO A 138 -8.39 -40.48 -12.97
CA PRO A 138 -7.54 -41.52 -13.54
C PRO A 138 -6.07 -41.36 -13.15
N ARG A 139 -5.56 -40.12 -13.15
CA ARG A 139 -4.14 -39.85 -12.87
C ARG A 139 -3.79 -40.08 -11.40
N LEU A 140 -4.62 -39.62 -10.45
CA LEU A 140 -4.34 -39.88 -9.03
C LEU A 140 -4.43 -41.38 -8.71
N LYS A 141 -5.39 -42.11 -9.30
CA LYS A 141 -5.48 -43.57 -9.15
C LYS A 141 -4.26 -44.30 -9.73
N ALA A 142 -3.73 -43.82 -10.86
CA ALA A 142 -2.54 -44.39 -11.49
C ALA A 142 -1.26 -44.12 -10.68
N LEU A 143 -1.12 -42.93 -10.08
CA LEU A 143 0.02 -42.60 -9.22
C LEU A 143 0.09 -43.49 -7.97
N ASN A 144 -1.06 -43.74 -7.33
CA ASN A 144 -1.20 -44.66 -6.19
C ASN A 144 -0.23 -44.41 -5.01
N THR A 145 0.29 -43.19 -4.87
CA THR A 145 1.14 -42.77 -3.75
C THR A 145 0.30 -42.41 -2.51
N PRO A 146 0.88 -42.39 -1.29
CA PRO A 146 0.18 -41.94 -0.09
C PRO A 146 -0.47 -40.56 -0.24
N GLU A 147 0.21 -39.61 -0.87
CA GLU A 147 -0.28 -38.26 -1.13
C GLU A 147 -1.49 -38.27 -2.08
N SER A 148 -1.43 -39.08 -3.14
CA SER A 148 -2.54 -39.19 -4.10
C SER A 148 -3.81 -39.76 -3.45
N LYS A 149 -3.66 -40.74 -2.54
CA LYS A 149 -4.77 -41.32 -1.77
C LYS A 149 -5.33 -40.29 -0.78
N ALA A 150 -4.46 -39.60 -0.06
CA ALA A 150 -4.84 -38.56 0.88
C ALA A 150 -5.62 -37.42 0.18
N ILE A 151 -5.15 -36.95 -0.99
CA ILE A 151 -5.86 -35.93 -1.76
C ILE A 151 -7.24 -36.44 -2.22
N LEU A 152 -7.34 -37.67 -2.73
CA LEU A 152 -8.63 -38.25 -3.15
C LEU A 152 -9.63 -38.38 -2.00
N GLN A 153 -9.14 -38.73 -0.81
CA GLN A 153 -9.97 -38.96 0.38
C GLN A 153 -10.46 -37.65 1.01
N HIS A 154 -9.58 -36.65 1.12
CA HIS A 154 -9.84 -35.43 1.89
C HIS A 154 -10.25 -34.21 1.07
N ALA A 155 -10.10 -34.25 -0.26
CA ALA A 155 -10.58 -33.17 -1.12
C ALA A 155 -12.12 -33.13 -1.16
N LYS A 156 -12.70 -32.08 -0.60
CA LYS A 156 -14.16 -31.89 -0.55
C LYS A 156 -14.65 -31.20 -1.81
N LYS A 157 -15.53 -31.87 -2.56
CA LYS A 157 -16.15 -31.30 -3.77
C LYS A 157 -17.36 -30.42 -3.41
N ALA A 158 -17.36 -29.18 -3.88
CA ALA A 158 -18.47 -28.24 -3.82
C ALA A 158 -18.72 -27.62 -5.20
N LYS A 159 -19.84 -27.99 -5.84
CA LYS A 159 -20.20 -27.61 -7.21
C LYS A 159 -19.08 -28.00 -8.20
N LYS A 160 -18.42 -26.99 -8.78
CA LYS A 160 -17.32 -27.14 -9.77
C LYS A 160 -15.95 -27.36 -9.11
N PHE A 161 -15.78 -26.93 -7.87
CA PHE A 161 -14.47 -26.87 -7.22
C PHE A 161 -14.31 -27.95 -6.16
N HIS A 162 -13.07 -28.38 -5.95
CA HIS A 162 -12.63 -29.14 -4.80
C HIS A 162 -11.83 -28.21 -3.90
N THR A 163 -11.97 -28.39 -2.59
CA THR A 163 -11.20 -27.67 -1.56
C THR A 163 -10.52 -28.66 -0.65
N ILE A 164 -9.27 -28.38 -0.30
CA ILE A 164 -8.48 -29.23 0.58
C ILE A 164 -7.66 -28.39 1.56
N ASP A 165 -7.67 -28.78 2.84
CA ASP A 165 -6.78 -28.24 3.86
C ASP A 165 -5.55 -29.15 3.97
N LEU A 166 -4.46 -28.72 3.34
CA LEU A 166 -3.23 -29.51 3.29
C LEU A 166 -2.55 -29.66 4.64
N THR A 167 -2.78 -28.74 5.58
CA THR A 167 -2.19 -28.82 6.92
C THR A 167 -2.91 -29.89 7.73
N GLN A 168 -4.24 -29.88 7.68
CA GLN A 168 -5.05 -30.92 8.31
C GLN A 168 -4.70 -32.30 7.74
N VAL A 169 -4.66 -32.43 6.40
CA VAL A 169 -4.35 -33.70 5.73
C VAL A 169 -2.95 -34.20 6.07
N ALA A 170 -1.94 -33.31 6.06
CA ALA A 170 -0.58 -33.66 6.46
C ALA A 170 -0.53 -34.23 7.88
N ASN A 171 -1.23 -33.60 8.83
CA ASN A 171 -1.24 -34.04 10.22
C ASN A 171 -2.01 -35.35 10.42
N THR A 172 -3.17 -35.52 9.75
CA THR A 172 -4.00 -36.73 9.88
C THR A 172 -3.34 -37.95 9.23
N GLU A 173 -2.72 -37.78 8.06
CA GLU A 173 -2.13 -38.88 7.30
C GLU A 173 -0.62 -39.08 7.61
N GLY A 174 -0.03 -38.24 8.45
CA GLY A 174 1.41 -38.29 8.76
C GLY A 174 2.32 -37.93 7.58
N LEU A 175 1.82 -37.16 6.62
CA LEU A 175 2.53 -36.78 5.39
C LEU A 175 3.20 -35.42 5.53
N ARG A 176 4.22 -35.15 4.69
CA ARG A 176 4.80 -33.81 4.61
C ARG A 176 3.90 -32.93 3.75
N ARG A 177 3.49 -31.78 4.31
CA ARG A 177 2.69 -30.79 3.59
C ARG A 177 3.29 -30.40 2.22
N ASN A 178 4.62 -30.26 2.14
CA ASN A 178 5.28 -29.89 0.90
C ASN A 178 5.09 -30.93 -0.21
N ASP A 179 5.02 -32.21 0.12
CA ASP A 179 4.83 -33.28 -0.87
C ASP A 179 3.40 -33.22 -1.45
N LEU A 180 2.40 -32.93 -0.61
CA LEU A 180 1.03 -32.66 -1.05
C LEU A 180 0.94 -31.42 -1.96
N VAL A 181 1.64 -30.34 -1.61
CA VAL A 181 1.70 -29.11 -2.42
C VAL A 181 2.35 -29.38 -3.78
N ASN A 182 3.47 -30.09 -3.78
CA ASN A 182 4.18 -30.45 -5.02
C ASN A 182 3.29 -31.28 -5.93
N LEU A 183 2.58 -32.29 -5.39
CA LEU A 183 1.64 -33.09 -6.17
C LEU A 183 0.50 -32.25 -6.76
N LEU A 184 -0.08 -31.31 -6.01
CA LEU A 184 -1.10 -30.41 -6.58
C LEU A 184 -0.54 -29.51 -7.70
N ASN A 185 0.68 -29.01 -7.54
CA ASN A 185 1.35 -28.22 -8.58
C ASN A 185 1.62 -29.08 -9.83
N ASP A 186 2.07 -30.32 -9.67
CA ASP A 186 2.30 -31.24 -10.77
C ASP A 186 1.01 -31.57 -11.52
N LEU A 187 -0.08 -31.82 -10.79
CA LEU A 187 -1.40 -32.02 -11.39
C LEU A 187 -1.87 -30.80 -12.17
N ASN A 188 -1.59 -29.58 -11.65
CA ASN A 188 -1.92 -28.35 -12.34
C ASN A 188 -1.10 -28.17 -13.63
N ASN A 189 0.22 -28.36 -13.55
CA ASN A 189 1.15 -28.23 -14.68
C ASN A 189 0.82 -29.20 -15.81
N ASN A 190 0.30 -30.38 -15.47
CA ASN A 190 -0.10 -31.40 -16.43
C ASN A 190 -1.57 -31.28 -16.88
N GLY A 191 -2.29 -30.23 -16.48
CA GLY A 191 -3.70 -30.01 -16.86
C GLY A 191 -4.71 -30.99 -16.24
N ALA A 192 -4.31 -31.75 -15.22
CA ALA A 192 -5.22 -32.63 -14.47
C ALA A 192 -6.15 -31.84 -13.54
N ILE A 193 -5.69 -30.68 -13.06
CA ILE A 193 -6.49 -29.73 -12.32
C ILE A 193 -6.20 -28.31 -12.78
N ILE A 194 -7.11 -27.38 -12.47
CA ILE A 194 -6.84 -25.94 -12.50
C ILE A 194 -6.80 -25.47 -11.06
N LEU A 195 -5.59 -25.22 -10.55
CA LEU A 195 -5.33 -24.90 -9.16
C LEU A 195 -5.47 -23.39 -8.89
N THR A 196 -6.14 -23.06 -7.79
CA THR A 196 -6.28 -21.72 -7.23
C THR A 196 -5.88 -21.77 -5.76
N VAL A 197 -4.80 -21.07 -5.41
CA VAL A 197 -4.34 -20.94 -4.02
C VAL A 197 -4.89 -19.64 -3.40
N GLY A 198 -5.12 -19.66 -2.09
CA GLY A 198 -5.65 -18.53 -1.35
C GLY A 198 -5.19 -18.52 0.11
N GLY A 199 -5.48 -17.43 0.81
CA GLY A 199 -5.09 -17.28 2.22
C GLY A 199 -3.58 -17.24 2.40
N VAL A 200 -2.92 -16.26 1.77
CA VAL A 200 -1.46 -16.08 1.92
C VAL A 200 -1.14 -15.76 3.38
N GLU A 201 -0.32 -16.61 3.98
CA GLU A 201 0.27 -16.42 5.30
C GLU A 201 1.74 -16.08 5.13
N GLN A 202 2.11 -14.88 5.58
CA GLN A 202 3.51 -14.47 5.63
C GLN A 202 4.19 -15.21 6.77
N LYS A 203 5.35 -15.80 6.48
CA LYS A 203 6.12 -16.58 7.44
C LYS A 203 7.37 -15.80 7.84
N TYR A 204 7.57 -15.64 9.14
CA TYR A 204 8.68 -14.88 9.69
C TYR A 204 9.52 -15.74 10.61
N LYS A 205 10.84 -15.60 10.50
CA LYS A 205 11.82 -16.22 11.39
C LYS A 205 12.22 -15.24 12.49
N VAL A 206 12.25 -15.67 13.74
CA VAL A 206 12.70 -14.84 14.88
C VAL A 206 14.21 -14.68 14.82
N LEU A 207 14.69 -13.43 14.84
CA LEU A 207 16.11 -13.09 14.77
C LEU A 207 16.71 -12.74 16.14
N ASP A 208 15.92 -12.11 17.01
CA ASP A 208 16.35 -11.65 18.33
C ASP A 208 15.20 -11.67 19.35
N LYS A 209 15.47 -11.25 20.59
CA LYS A 209 14.49 -11.17 21.67
C LYS A 209 13.36 -10.22 21.29
N LEU A 210 12.15 -10.76 21.25
CA LEU A 210 10.95 -10.00 20.91
C LEU A 210 10.44 -9.17 22.10
N PRO A 211 9.84 -7.99 21.88
CA PRO A 211 9.25 -7.17 22.93
C PRO A 211 8.14 -7.93 23.67
N LYS A 212 8.26 -8.07 25.00
CA LYS A 212 7.28 -8.80 25.83
C LYS A 212 6.41 -7.91 26.71
N THR A 213 6.92 -6.74 27.10
CA THR A 213 6.24 -5.83 28.03
C THR A 213 5.52 -4.73 27.27
N ASP A 214 4.43 -4.24 27.84
CA ASP A 214 3.68 -3.11 27.27
C ASP A 214 4.59 -1.90 27.04
N SER A 215 5.51 -1.58 27.96
CA SER A 215 6.48 -0.49 27.80
C SER A 215 7.44 -0.70 26.61
N ALA A 216 7.90 -1.93 26.37
CA ALA A 216 8.77 -2.22 25.22
C ALA A 216 8.00 -2.12 23.89
N ILE A 217 6.74 -2.57 23.87
CA ILE A 217 5.84 -2.43 22.72
C ILE A 217 5.52 -0.96 22.46
N ASP A 218 5.26 -0.18 23.51
CA ASP A 218 4.99 1.27 23.39
C ASP A 218 6.20 2.01 22.82
N LYS A 219 7.41 1.73 23.30
CA LYS A 219 8.65 2.31 22.75
C LYS A 219 8.82 1.98 21.27
N LEU A 220 8.63 0.71 20.88
CA LEU A 220 8.72 0.29 19.49
C LEU A 220 7.63 0.93 18.62
N THR A 221 6.42 1.07 19.16
CA THR A 221 5.29 1.76 18.53
C THR A 221 5.67 3.20 18.23
N ASP A 222 6.23 3.93 19.20
CA ASP A 222 6.61 5.34 19.05
C ASP A 222 7.68 5.52 17.98
N GLU A 223 8.73 4.68 18.00
CA GLU A 223 9.80 4.75 17.01
C GLU A 223 9.32 4.46 15.57
N LEU A 224 8.43 3.45 15.40
CA LEU A 224 7.82 3.13 14.11
C LEU A 224 6.83 4.22 13.67
N TYR A 225 6.03 4.74 14.59
CA TYR A 225 5.05 5.78 14.29
C TYR A 225 5.72 7.08 13.81
N GLU A 226 6.83 7.46 14.44
CA GLU A 226 7.62 8.61 14.00
C GLU A 226 8.27 8.39 12.61
N ASP A 227 8.71 7.17 12.28
CA ASP A 227 9.15 6.83 10.92
C ASP A 227 8.02 7.00 9.89
N LEU A 228 6.82 6.51 10.21
CA LEU A 228 5.65 6.61 9.33
C LEU A 228 5.20 8.06 9.16
N LYS A 229 5.23 8.87 10.23
CA LYS A 229 4.98 10.33 10.18
C LYS A 229 5.97 11.04 9.29
N ARG A 230 7.27 10.73 9.40
CA ARG A 230 8.31 11.28 8.52
C ARG A 230 8.05 10.93 7.06
N ARG A 231 7.63 9.69 6.77
CA ARG A 231 7.31 9.24 5.40
C ARG A 231 6.10 9.99 4.82
N GLU A 232 5.03 10.17 5.61
CA GLU A 232 3.89 10.99 5.20
C GLU A 232 4.35 12.41 4.85
N LYS A 233 5.12 13.05 5.73
CA LYS A 233 5.63 14.40 5.51
C LYS A 233 6.47 14.48 4.23
N GLN A 234 7.39 13.53 4.03
CA GLN A 234 8.21 13.45 2.82
C GLN A 234 7.35 13.28 1.55
N ALA A 235 6.29 12.48 1.59
CA ALA A 235 5.39 12.33 0.45
C ALA A 235 4.65 13.64 0.12
N LEU A 236 4.20 14.39 1.13
CA LEU A 236 3.57 15.70 0.96
C LEU A 236 4.57 16.75 0.45
N ASP A 237 5.80 16.72 0.94
CA ASP A 237 6.84 17.65 0.53
C ASP A 237 7.28 17.40 -0.93
N ARG A 238 7.36 16.13 -1.38
CA ARG A 238 7.59 15.79 -2.80
C ARG A 238 6.50 16.32 -3.73
N LEU A 239 5.24 16.31 -3.30
CA LEU A 239 4.17 16.94 -4.08
C LEU A 239 4.42 18.44 -4.23
N LYS A 240 4.83 19.12 -3.15
CA LYS A 240 5.20 20.55 -3.21
C LYS A 240 6.41 20.78 -4.10
N GLU A 241 7.38 19.87 -4.12
CA GLU A 241 8.54 19.94 -5.02
C GLU A 241 8.12 19.92 -6.49
N VAL A 242 7.18 19.07 -6.88
CA VAL A 242 6.64 19.04 -8.26
C VAL A 242 5.98 20.37 -8.61
N VAL A 243 5.18 20.93 -7.70
CA VAL A 243 4.51 22.22 -7.89
C VAL A 243 5.53 23.36 -7.99
N ASN A 244 6.51 23.39 -7.10
CA ASN A 244 7.60 24.37 -7.11
C ASN A 244 8.42 24.26 -8.40
N PHE A 245 8.69 23.04 -8.87
CA PHE A 245 9.37 22.78 -10.12
C PHE A 245 8.64 23.44 -11.30
N VAL A 246 7.33 23.19 -11.46
CA VAL A 246 6.56 23.68 -12.63
C VAL A 246 6.23 25.17 -12.56
N THR A 247 6.11 25.73 -11.34
CA THR A 247 5.78 27.15 -11.11
C THR A 247 6.99 28.05 -10.89
N SER A 248 8.21 27.48 -10.84
CA SER A 248 9.44 28.25 -10.62
C SER A 248 9.72 29.21 -11.80
N PRO A 249 10.34 30.37 -11.56
CA PRO A 249 10.80 31.28 -12.61
C PRO A 249 12.12 30.79 -13.22
N LYS A 250 12.24 29.48 -13.47
CA LYS A 250 13.43 28.84 -14.02
C LYS A 250 13.08 28.04 -15.28
N CYS A 251 14.09 27.83 -16.13
CA CYS A 251 13.98 26.90 -17.23
C CYS A 251 13.72 25.47 -16.71
N PHE A 252 12.69 24.79 -17.21
CA PHE A 252 12.35 23.44 -16.76
C PHE A 252 13.48 22.43 -16.99
N GLY A 253 14.14 22.50 -18.15
CA GLY A 253 15.29 21.61 -18.43
C GLY A 253 16.44 21.79 -17.44
N VAL A 254 16.73 23.05 -17.04
CA VAL A 254 17.75 23.34 -16.01
C VAL A 254 17.28 22.84 -14.64
N ALA A 255 16.03 23.12 -14.26
CA ALA A 255 15.51 22.72 -12.96
C ALA A 255 15.48 21.18 -12.81
N ILE A 256 15.17 20.43 -13.87
CA ILE A 256 15.31 18.97 -13.88
C ILE A 256 16.76 18.56 -13.71
N ALA A 257 17.69 19.14 -14.47
CA ALA A 257 19.10 18.80 -14.38
C ALA A 257 19.64 19.05 -12.95
N GLU A 258 19.36 20.22 -12.38
CA GLU A 258 19.74 20.58 -11.01
C GLU A 258 19.16 19.60 -9.97
N HIS A 259 17.91 19.14 -10.14
CA HIS A 259 17.27 18.14 -9.26
C HIS A 259 18.07 16.84 -9.19
N PHE A 260 18.67 16.41 -10.30
CA PHE A 260 19.52 15.22 -10.37
C PHE A 260 21.01 15.50 -10.14
N GLY A 261 21.38 16.72 -9.72
CA GLY A 261 22.78 17.11 -9.53
C GLY A 261 23.57 17.19 -10.84
N MET A 262 22.88 17.47 -11.96
CA MET A 262 23.44 17.56 -13.31
C MET A 262 23.35 19.00 -13.84
N ASP A 263 24.12 19.26 -14.90
CA ASP A 263 23.98 20.45 -15.74
C ASP A 263 23.36 20.08 -17.09
N LEU A 264 22.82 21.08 -17.82
CA LEU A 264 22.53 20.90 -19.24
C LEU A 264 23.82 20.69 -20.05
N PRO A 265 23.75 20.04 -21.23
CA PRO A 265 24.87 19.92 -22.14
C PRO A 265 25.56 21.27 -22.39
N ASN A 266 26.89 21.28 -22.45
CA ASN A 266 27.72 22.49 -22.60
C ASN A 266 27.50 23.55 -21.51
N LYS A 267 26.99 23.17 -20.33
CA LYS A 267 26.65 24.09 -19.22
C LYS A 267 25.66 25.19 -19.64
N ALA A 268 24.77 24.87 -20.59
CA ALA A 268 23.75 25.80 -21.06
C ALA A 268 22.86 26.28 -19.90
N LYS A 269 22.52 27.57 -19.89
CA LYS A 269 21.67 28.18 -18.84
C LYS A 269 20.18 28.08 -19.14
N LYS A 270 19.79 27.60 -20.33
CA LYS A 270 18.41 27.45 -20.80
C LYS A 270 18.34 26.27 -21.79
N CYS A 271 17.23 25.54 -21.80
CA CYS A 271 16.97 24.50 -22.80
C CYS A 271 16.44 25.04 -24.13
N GLY A 272 15.87 26.26 -24.15
CA GLY A 272 15.37 26.91 -25.36
C GLY A 272 13.97 26.46 -25.83
N HIS A 273 13.40 25.39 -25.25
CA HIS A 273 12.15 24.79 -25.75
C HIS A 273 11.09 24.49 -24.66
N CYS A 274 11.29 24.91 -23.41
CA CYS A 274 10.27 24.78 -22.36
C CYS A 274 9.39 26.02 -22.27
N THR A 275 8.22 25.90 -21.62
CA THR A 275 7.26 27.00 -21.43
C THR A 275 7.92 28.29 -20.92
N PHE A 276 8.78 28.18 -19.89
CA PHE A 276 9.51 29.34 -19.37
C PHE A 276 10.47 29.96 -20.39
N CYS A 277 11.16 29.14 -21.19
CA CYS A 277 12.07 29.66 -22.23
C CYS A 277 11.31 30.34 -23.36
N TYR A 278 10.11 29.85 -23.72
CA TYR A 278 9.29 30.43 -24.77
C TYR A 278 8.57 31.70 -24.32
N GLN A 279 7.97 31.70 -23.13
CA GLN A 279 7.14 32.81 -22.65
C GLN A 279 7.92 33.85 -21.85
N GLY A 280 9.08 33.49 -21.29
CA GLY A 280 9.83 34.33 -20.36
C GLY A 280 9.13 34.56 -19.02
N GLN A 281 7.99 33.89 -18.79
CA GLN A 281 7.17 34.00 -17.59
C GLN A 281 7.03 32.65 -16.91
N ARG A 282 6.92 32.66 -15.58
CA ARG A 282 6.64 31.46 -14.79
C ARG A 282 5.19 31.03 -15.00
N VAL A 283 4.93 29.73 -14.88
CA VAL A 283 3.55 29.23 -14.76
C VAL A 283 3.00 29.68 -13.40
N ALA A 284 1.92 30.45 -13.41
CA ALA A 284 1.24 30.86 -12.19
C ALA A 284 0.12 29.87 -11.88
N LEU A 285 0.23 29.21 -10.72
CA LEU A 285 -0.88 28.44 -10.17
C LEU A 285 -1.93 29.43 -9.60
N PRO A 286 -3.23 29.32 -9.96
CA PRO A 286 -4.26 30.15 -9.37
C PRO A 286 -4.21 30.14 -7.84
N PRO A 287 -4.51 31.27 -7.17
CA PRO A 287 -4.53 31.31 -5.72
C PRO A 287 -5.58 30.33 -5.19
N ALA A 288 -5.27 29.66 -4.09
CA ALA A 288 -6.24 28.80 -3.41
C ALA A 288 -7.38 29.67 -2.88
N SER A 289 -8.64 29.28 -3.11
CA SER A 289 -9.73 29.80 -2.30
C SER A 289 -9.55 29.27 -0.87
N PRO A 290 -9.46 30.13 0.17
CA PRO A 290 -9.35 29.67 1.53
C PRO A 290 -10.66 28.98 1.94
N LYS A 291 -10.67 27.64 1.92
CA LYS A 291 -11.81 26.85 2.37
C LYS A 291 -11.69 26.65 3.88
N LYS A 292 -12.60 27.30 4.62
CA LYS A 292 -12.75 27.06 6.06
C LYS A 292 -13.36 25.68 6.28
N VAL A 293 -13.05 25.07 7.42
CA VAL A 293 -13.66 23.79 7.81
C VAL A 293 -15.18 23.91 7.84
N ASP A 294 -15.88 23.10 7.04
CA ASP A 294 -17.33 23.07 6.99
C ASP A 294 -17.91 22.39 8.24
N ARG A 295 -18.53 23.20 9.11
CA ARG A 295 -19.14 22.75 10.36
C ARG A 295 -20.33 21.81 10.15
N ALA A 296 -21.10 21.99 9.09
CA ALA A 296 -22.21 21.11 8.76
C ALA A 296 -21.67 19.74 8.31
N ALA A 297 -20.61 19.73 7.49
CA ALA A 297 -19.95 18.50 7.08
C ALA A 297 -19.28 17.76 8.26
N VAL A 298 -18.69 18.48 9.22
CA VAL A 298 -18.21 17.88 10.50
C VAL A 298 -19.36 17.18 11.23
N ALA A 299 -20.49 17.86 11.42
CA ALA A 299 -21.65 17.26 12.09
C ALA A 299 -22.18 16.03 11.34
N GLN A 300 -22.14 16.06 10.01
CA GLN A 300 -22.53 14.93 9.16
C GLN A 300 -21.62 13.71 9.34
N VAL A 301 -20.30 13.91 9.45
CA VAL A 301 -19.35 12.83 9.73
C VAL A 301 -19.58 12.24 11.12
N LEU A 302 -19.79 13.09 12.13
CA LEU A 302 -20.12 12.66 13.49
C LEU A 302 -21.45 11.90 13.56
N ALA A 303 -22.43 12.24 12.73
CA ALA A 303 -23.70 11.52 12.65
C ALA A 303 -23.60 10.18 11.87
N ALA A 304 -22.63 10.04 10.98
CA ALA A 304 -22.46 8.83 10.15
C ALA A 304 -21.83 7.65 10.91
N THR A 305 -21.19 7.89 12.06
CA THR A 305 -20.58 6.85 12.88
C THR A 305 -20.47 7.27 14.34
N ASP A 306 -20.62 6.33 15.26
CA ASP A 306 -20.43 6.55 16.71
C ASP A 306 -18.97 6.40 17.16
N VAL A 307 -18.06 6.07 16.24
CA VAL A 307 -16.64 5.86 16.53
C VAL A 307 -15.97 7.18 16.94
N ARG A 308 -15.32 7.19 18.12
CA ARG A 308 -14.61 8.37 18.69
C ARG A 308 -13.24 8.03 19.27
N ASP A 309 -12.64 6.92 18.83
CA ASP A 309 -11.36 6.40 19.33
C ASP A 309 -10.13 6.93 18.59
N ASP A 310 -10.33 7.62 17.46
CA ASP A 310 -9.27 8.17 16.63
C ASP A 310 -9.80 9.33 15.78
N ALA A 311 -9.37 10.56 16.09
CA ALA A 311 -9.71 11.75 15.32
C ALA A 311 -9.25 11.65 13.85
N ARG A 312 -8.14 10.96 13.58
CA ARG A 312 -7.63 10.77 12.22
C ARG A 312 -8.53 9.86 11.40
N PHE A 313 -9.18 8.88 12.02
CA PHE A 313 -10.19 8.06 11.37
C PHE A 313 -11.39 8.90 10.89
N LEU A 314 -11.88 9.84 11.71
CA LEU A 314 -12.94 10.76 11.30
C LEU A 314 -12.49 11.71 10.20
N ALA A 315 -11.27 12.25 10.30
CA ALA A 315 -10.69 13.09 9.25
C ALA A 315 -10.55 12.33 7.92
N ARG A 316 -10.18 11.04 7.96
CA ARG A 316 -10.12 10.19 6.76
C ARG A 316 -11.48 10.06 6.08
N ILE A 317 -12.58 9.90 6.81
CA ILE A 317 -13.92 9.85 6.23
C ILE A 317 -14.20 11.16 5.50
N ALA A 318 -14.05 12.29 6.20
CA ALA A 318 -14.32 13.61 5.64
C ALA A 318 -13.48 13.94 4.40
N PHE A 319 -12.19 13.57 4.43
CA PHE A 319 -11.25 13.82 3.34
C PHE A 319 -11.36 12.80 2.19
N GLY A 320 -12.15 11.73 2.35
CA GLY A 320 -12.33 10.70 1.33
C GLY A 320 -11.19 9.67 1.27
N ILE A 321 -10.48 9.44 2.37
CA ILE A 321 -9.39 8.47 2.47
C ILE A 321 -9.97 7.10 2.80
N LYS A 322 -9.91 6.16 1.86
CA LYS A 322 -10.38 4.79 2.09
C LYS A 322 -9.44 4.03 3.03
N SER A 323 -9.98 3.34 4.02
CA SER A 323 -9.26 2.40 4.90
C SER A 323 -10.06 1.10 5.07
N PRO A 324 -9.46 0.00 5.56
CA PRO A 324 -10.19 -1.23 5.83
C PRO A 324 -11.41 -1.03 6.73
N ARG A 325 -11.31 -0.21 7.78
CA ARG A 325 -12.41 0.15 8.70
C ARG A 325 -13.48 0.97 8.01
N VAL A 326 -13.12 1.96 7.19
CA VAL A 326 -14.08 2.75 6.39
C VAL A 326 -14.92 1.82 5.50
N GLY A 327 -14.27 0.90 4.78
CA GLY A 327 -14.96 -0.06 3.91
C GLY A 327 -15.83 -1.05 4.68
N LYS A 328 -15.34 -1.57 5.82
CA LYS A 328 -16.08 -2.49 6.68
C LYS A 328 -17.35 -1.85 7.25
N LEU A 329 -17.28 -0.58 7.64
CA LEU A 329 -18.41 0.20 8.14
C LEU A 329 -19.27 0.80 7.01
N LYS A 330 -18.93 0.54 5.74
CA LYS A 330 -19.61 1.09 4.54
C LYS A 330 -19.68 2.63 4.54
N LEU A 331 -18.75 3.28 5.21
CA LEU A 331 -18.74 4.74 5.34
C LEU A 331 -18.40 5.40 4.01
N ASP A 332 -17.64 4.72 3.14
CA ASP A 332 -17.35 5.14 1.76
C ASP A 332 -18.58 5.25 0.85
N LYS A 333 -19.75 4.75 1.29
CA LYS A 333 -21.03 4.86 0.58
C LYS A 333 -21.93 5.96 1.14
N THR A 334 -21.53 6.62 2.22
CA THR A 334 -22.32 7.67 2.86
C THR A 334 -21.99 9.03 2.27
N LYS A 335 -22.90 10.00 2.42
CA LYS A 335 -22.64 11.40 2.05
C LYS A 335 -21.55 12.07 2.90
N ALA A 336 -21.17 11.45 4.03
CA ALA A 336 -20.10 11.97 4.89
C ALA A 336 -18.71 11.69 4.31
N PHE A 337 -18.58 10.68 3.46
CA PHE A 337 -17.31 10.39 2.82
C PHE A 337 -16.98 11.45 1.78
N MET A 338 -15.76 11.96 1.81
CA MET A 338 -15.28 12.99 0.87
C MET A 338 -16.07 14.32 0.98
N SER A 339 -16.76 14.57 2.10
CA SER A 339 -17.55 15.79 2.34
C SER A 339 -16.71 17.06 2.50
N MET A 340 -15.41 16.92 2.80
CA MET A 340 -14.44 18.01 3.00
C MET A 340 -13.12 17.72 2.27
N ALA A 341 -13.18 17.00 1.15
CA ALA A 341 -12.01 16.50 0.42
C ALA A 341 -11.03 17.60 -0.04
N ASP A 342 -11.54 18.78 -0.32
CA ASP A 342 -10.81 19.92 -0.85
C ASP A 342 -10.41 20.95 0.22
N GLN A 343 -10.61 20.63 1.51
CA GLN A 343 -10.28 21.50 2.65
C GLN A 343 -8.98 21.04 3.32
N ASP A 344 -8.39 21.88 4.18
CA ASP A 344 -7.12 21.57 4.84
C ASP A 344 -7.26 20.37 5.80
N PHE A 345 -6.50 19.29 5.55
CA PHE A 345 -6.60 18.05 6.33
C PHE A 345 -6.26 18.27 7.82
N ASP A 346 -5.24 19.06 8.12
CA ASP A 346 -4.79 19.29 9.50
C ASP A 346 -5.81 20.13 10.29
N ALA A 347 -6.50 21.08 9.63
CA ALA A 347 -7.63 21.80 10.20
C ALA A 347 -8.84 20.89 10.46
N ILE A 348 -9.17 20.00 9.53
CA ILE A 348 -10.21 18.97 9.73
C ILE A 348 -9.86 18.08 10.92
N LEU A 349 -8.62 17.58 10.98
CA LEU A 349 -8.13 16.73 12.06
C LEU A 349 -8.25 17.43 13.41
N LYS A 350 -7.87 18.71 13.49
CA LYS A 350 -8.01 19.51 14.70
C LYS A 350 -9.46 19.63 15.18
N GLU A 351 -10.43 19.70 14.27
CA GLU A 351 -11.84 19.71 14.66
C GLU A 351 -12.31 18.36 15.20
N PHE A 352 -11.87 17.25 14.62
CA PHE A 352 -12.23 15.92 15.13
C PHE A 352 -11.51 15.55 16.44
N LYS A 353 -10.33 16.10 16.72
CA LYS A 353 -9.66 15.96 18.04
C LYS A 353 -10.55 16.47 19.17
N LYS A 354 -11.21 17.62 18.97
CA LYS A 354 -12.18 18.17 19.94
C LYS A 354 -13.35 17.22 20.19
N ALA A 355 -13.85 16.57 19.14
CA ALA A 355 -14.95 15.61 19.24
C ALA A 355 -14.53 14.29 19.93
N CYS A 356 -13.27 13.87 19.77
CA CYS A 356 -12.73 12.66 20.39
C CYS A 356 -12.15 12.90 21.81
N LYS A 357 -12.15 14.14 22.29
CA LYS A 357 -11.51 14.56 23.56
C LYS A 357 -10.01 14.23 23.62
N GLU A 358 -9.35 14.14 22.47
CA GLU A 358 -7.90 13.97 22.39
C GLU A 358 -7.21 15.27 22.79
N LYS A 359 -6.14 15.19 23.59
CA LYS A 359 -5.30 16.35 23.87
C LYS A 359 -4.49 16.69 22.61
N ASP A 360 -4.18 17.97 22.42
CA ASP A 360 -3.18 18.37 21.43
C ASP A 360 -1.80 17.90 21.95
N ASP A 361 -1.30 16.81 21.37
CA ASP A 361 0.09 16.33 21.52
C ASP A 361 1.10 17.29 20.90
#